data_AF-A0A9E3GCU1-F1
#
_entry.id   AF-A0A9E3GCU1-F1
#
_cell.length_a   1.000
_cell.length_b   1.000
_cell.length_c   1.000
_cell.angle_alpha   90.00
_cell.angle_beta   90.00
_cell.angle_gamma   90.00
#
_symmetry.space_group_name_H-M   'P 1'
#
loop_
_entity.id
_entity.type
_entity.pdbx_description
1 polymer ?
#
loop_
_entity_poly.entity_id
_entity_poly.type
_entity_poly.pdbx_seq_one_letter_code
_entity_poly.pdbx_strand_id
1 'polypeptide(L)'
;MSSVIAAPDCIAGAANDLGAIGTALDAAHTAATAPTTAVLPAAADEVSANIAHVFSAHAQGYQELAGQAAAFHQQFVQNLTAAAGAYAGAEAANAASLRALTPAAAAVSSVGGGLSDLVNSFLSLLGAVFLTPAIIVGIALVFLAFVVVPFLLQVLQNLAAIAGS
;
A
#
# COMPACT_ATOMS: atom_id res chain seq x y z
N MET A 1 1.40 7.50 -15.76
CA MET A 1 0.33 7.50 -14.74
C MET A 1 0.88 8.19 -13.51
N SER A 2 0.34 9.34 -13.09
CA SER A 2 0.71 9.96 -11.82
C SER A 2 -0.09 9.28 -10.70
N SER A 3 0.58 8.53 -9.83
CA SER A 3 -0.06 8.01 -8.61
C SER A 3 -0.37 9.18 -7.69
N VAL A 4 -1.62 9.30 -7.23
CA VAL A 4 -2.04 10.25 -6.20
C VAL A 4 -1.92 9.55 -4.86
N ILE A 5 -1.05 10.06 -3.98
CA ILE A 5 -0.91 9.57 -2.61
C ILE A 5 -1.65 10.57 -1.71
N ALA A 6 -2.68 10.10 -1.01
CA ALA A 6 -3.32 10.85 0.06
C ALA A 6 -2.73 10.39 1.40
N ALA A 7 -2.46 11.33 2.30
CA ALA A 7 -2.05 11.06 3.68
C ALA A 7 -3.12 11.61 4.63
N PRO A 8 -4.17 10.82 4.94
CA PRO A 8 -5.33 11.30 5.70
C PRO A 8 -4.96 11.90 7.07
N ASP A 9 -3.99 11.30 7.76
CA ASP A 9 -3.52 11.79 9.07
C ASP A 9 -2.88 13.18 8.98
N CYS A 10 -2.10 13.45 7.93
CA CYS A 10 -1.53 14.77 7.70
C CYS A 10 -2.61 15.82 7.41
N ILE A 11 -3.66 15.43 6.67
CA ILE A 11 -4.79 16.32 6.36
C ILE A 11 -5.61 16.63 7.63
N ALA A 12 -5.84 15.62 8.48
CA ALA A 12 -6.51 15.80 9.76
C ALA A 12 -5.68 16.67 10.74
N GLY A 13 -4.36 16.50 10.75
CA GLY A 13 -3.44 17.38 11.48
C GLY A 13 -3.55 18.83 11.01
N ALA A 14 -3.45 19.06 9.70
CA ALA A 14 -3.59 20.39 9.12
C ALA A 14 -4.96 21.04 9.41
N ALA A 15 -6.04 20.26 9.40
CA ALA A 15 -7.37 20.76 9.77
C ALA A 15 -7.42 21.24 11.24
N ASN A 16 -6.77 20.53 12.16
CA ASN A 16 -6.66 20.97 13.55
C ASN A 16 -5.84 22.25 13.69
N ASP A 17 -4.69 22.34 13.02
CA ASP A 17 -3.85 23.55 13.04
C ASP A 17 -4.61 24.76 12.49
N LEU A 18 -5.34 24.59 11.39
CA LEU A 18 -6.20 25.62 10.83
C LEU A 18 -7.34 26.01 11.80
N GLY A 19 -7.92 25.05 12.52
CA GLY A 19 -8.90 25.34 13.57
C GLY A 19 -8.33 26.20 14.70
N ALA A 20 -7.10 25.91 15.13
CA ALA A 20 -6.39 26.72 16.12
C ALA A 20 -6.09 28.14 15.61
N ILE A 21 -5.65 28.27 14.36
CA ILE A 21 -5.46 29.58 13.71
C ILE A 21 -6.77 30.36 13.65
N GLY A 22 -7.88 29.72 13.27
CA GLY A 22 -9.20 30.37 13.23
C GLY A 22 -9.61 30.91 14.60
N THR A 23 -9.36 30.14 15.66
CA THR A 23 -9.64 30.57 17.04
C THR A 23 -8.77 31.77 17.45
N ALA A 24 -7.48 31.75 17.11
CA ALA A 24 -6.58 32.86 17.40
C ALA A 24 -6.97 34.14 16.62
N LEU A 25 -7.41 33.99 15.37
CA LEU A 25 -7.89 35.09 14.54
C LEU A 25 -9.17 35.70 15.11
N ASP A 26 -10.12 34.89 15.56
CA ASP A 26 -11.36 35.37 16.19
C ASP A 26 -11.09 36.17 17.47
N ALA A 27 -10.17 35.68 18.31
CA ALA A 27 -9.71 36.39 19.49
C ALA A 27 -9.03 37.72 19.14
N ALA A 28 -8.16 37.73 18.13
CA ALA A 28 -7.50 38.95 17.64
C ALA A 28 -8.52 39.94 17.07
N HIS A 29 -9.52 39.46 16.33
CA HIS A 29 -10.57 40.26 15.75
C HIS A 29 -11.39 40.97 16.82
N THR A 30 -11.84 40.20 17.82
CA THR A 30 -12.59 40.68 18.99
C THR A 30 -11.79 41.71 19.79
N ALA A 31 -10.50 41.45 20.01
CA ALA A 31 -9.62 42.38 20.72
C ALA A 31 -9.42 43.70 19.94
N ALA A 32 -9.44 43.64 18.61
CA ALA A 32 -9.27 44.79 17.74
C ALA A 32 -10.55 45.59 17.50
N THR A 33 -11.75 45.01 17.71
CA THR A 33 -13.04 45.66 17.40
C THR A 33 -13.16 47.04 18.05
N ALA A 34 -13.22 47.11 19.38
CA ALA A 34 -13.41 48.36 20.10
C ALA A 34 -12.34 49.44 19.79
N PRO A 35 -11.02 49.16 19.84
CA PRO A 35 -10.02 50.18 19.60
C PRO A 35 -9.98 50.70 18.15
N THR A 36 -10.53 49.96 17.18
CA THR A 36 -10.54 50.37 15.76
C THR A 36 -11.86 50.98 15.31
N THR A 37 -13.00 50.64 15.94
CA THR A 37 -14.30 51.22 15.60
C THR A 37 -14.68 52.45 16.41
N ALA A 38 -13.94 52.76 17.48
CA ALA A 38 -14.17 53.90 18.36
C ALA A 38 -12.99 54.88 18.34
N VAL A 39 -12.49 55.21 17.15
CA VAL A 39 -11.36 56.14 17.00
C VAL A 39 -11.81 57.55 17.40
N LEU A 40 -11.05 58.17 18.30
CA LEU A 40 -11.29 59.55 18.73
C LEU A 40 -10.62 60.55 17.77
N PRO A 41 -11.21 61.73 17.53
CA PRO A 41 -10.58 62.80 16.76
C PRO A 41 -9.25 63.24 17.40
N ALA A 42 -8.24 63.51 16.56
CA ALA A 42 -6.93 64.00 17.05
C ALA A 42 -7.01 65.43 17.62
N ALA A 43 -7.94 66.24 17.12
CA ALA A 43 -8.23 67.59 17.58
C ALA A 43 -9.74 67.91 17.41
N ALA A 44 -10.17 69.07 17.93
CA ALA A 44 -11.58 69.48 17.94
C ALA A 44 -12.10 70.02 16.59
N ASP A 45 -11.28 70.00 15.55
CA ASP A 45 -11.66 70.48 14.23
C ASP A 45 -12.46 69.44 13.43
N GLU A 46 -13.23 69.92 12.45
CA GLU A 46 -14.08 69.07 11.62
C GLU A 46 -13.28 68.09 10.75
N VAL A 47 -12.04 68.41 10.37
CA VAL A 47 -11.21 67.51 9.55
C VAL A 47 -10.77 66.32 10.39
N SER A 48 -10.27 66.54 11.61
CA SER A 48 -9.93 65.48 12.57
C SER A 48 -11.14 64.59 12.91
N ALA A 49 -12.32 65.19 13.08
CA ALA A 49 -13.56 64.45 13.33
C ALA A 49 -13.96 63.56 12.15
N ASN A 50 -13.90 64.10 10.93
CA ASN A 50 -14.21 63.35 9.71
C ASN A 50 -13.20 62.22 9.46
N ILE A 51 -11.91 62.45 9.72
CA ILE A 51 -10.88 61.41 9.60
C ILE A 51 -11.16 60.25 10.58
N ALA A 52 -11.43 60.56 11.85
CA ALA A 52 -11.75 59.54 12.85
C ALA A 52 -13.02 58.74 12.48
N HIS A 53 -14.02 59.42 11.91
CA HIS A 53 -15.24 58.79 11.40
C HIS A 53 -14.96 57.83 10.22
N VAL A 54 -14.14 58.23 9.24
CA VAL A 54 -13.78 57.38 8.10
C VAL A 54 -13.06 56.11 8.57
N PHE A 55 -12.10 56.23 9.49
CA PHE A 55 -11.40 55.06 10.03
C PHE A 55 -12.34 54.13 10.81
N SER A 56 -13.23 54.70 11.63
CA SER A 56 -14.20 53.92 12.40
C SER A 56 -15.18 53.17 11.48
N ALA A 57 -15.67 53.83 10.42
CA ALA A 57 -16.53 53.20 9.42
C ALA A 57 -15.81 52.12 8.62
N HIS A 58 -14.54 52.34 8.26
CA HIS A 58 -13.72 51.31 7.61
C HIS A 58 -13.51 50.09 8.51
N ALA A 59 -13.23 50.31 9.80
CA ALA A 59 -13.08 49.24 10.77
C ALA A 59 -14.38 48.43 10.93
N GLN A 60 -15.55 49.08 10.95
CA GLN A 60 -16.84 48.37 10.99
C GLN A 60 -17.03 47.47 9.76
N GLY A 61 -16.76 47.99 8.55
CA GLY A 61 -16.82 47.19 7.33
C GLY A 61 -15.81 46.03 7.31
N TYR A 62 -14.60 46.25 7.85
CA TYR A 62 -13.62 45.17 8.04
C TYR A 62 -14.16 44.09 9.00
N GLN A 63 -14.83 44.48 10.08
CA GLN A 63 -15.36 43.54 11.07
C GLN A 63 -16.48 42.65 10.52
N GLU A 64 -17.36 43.22 9.70
CA GLU A 64 -18.37 42.45 8.97
C GLU A 64 -17.73 41.44 8.01
N LEU A 65 -16.72 41.86 7.23
CA LEU A 65 -16.03 41.00 6.29
C LEU A 65 -15.24 39.89 6.99
N ALA A 66 -14.57 40.21 8.09
CA ALA A 66 -13.84 39.24 8.89
C ALA A 66 -14.77 38.19 9.50
N GLY A 67 -15.99 38.56 9.92
CA GLY A 67 -17.02 37.61 10.32
C GLY A 67 -17.41 36.63 9.20
N GLN A 68 -17.57 37.12 7.97
CA GLN A 68 -17.83 36.26 6.80
C GLN A 68 -16.65 35.33 6.50
N ALA A 69 -15.42 35.84 6.60
CA ALA A 69 -14.20 35.05 6.42
C ALA A 69 -14.06 33.96 7.49
N ALA A 70 -14.42 34.25 8.75
CA ALA A 70 -14.42 33.27 9.83
C ALA A 70 -15.41 32.13 9.56
N ALA A 71 -16.63 32.46 9.10
CA ALA A 71 -17.62 31.45 8.72
C ALA A 71 -17.14 30.56 7.56
N PHE A 72 -16.53 31.15 6.53
CA PHE A 72 -15.92 30.41 5.43
C PHE A 72 -14.79 29.49 5.93
N HIS A 73 -13.89 30.01 6.76
CA HIS A 73 -12.78 29.26 7.33
C HIS A 73 -13.27 28.04 8.12
N GLN A 74 -14.32 28.22 8.92
CA GLN A 74 -14.92 27.12 9.68
C GLN A 74 -15.50 26.04 8.76
N GLN A 75 -16.20 26.41 7.68
CA GLN A 75 -16.68 25.45 6.67
C GLN A 75 -15.52 24.75 5.95
N PHE A 76 -14.45 25.49 5.64
CA PHE A 76 -13.26 24.92 5.01
C PHE A 76 -12.62 23.85 5.90
N VAL A 77 -12.42 24.12 7.19
CA VAL A 77 -11.86 23.15 8.16
C VAL A 77 -12.77 21.92 8.31
N GLN A 78 -14.09 22.11 8.36
CA GLN A 78 -15.05 21.00 8.41
C GLN A 78 -14.95 20.11 7.17
N ASN A 79 -14.92 20.70 5.98
CA ASN A 79 -14.79 19.97 4.72
C ASN A 79 -13.45 19.22 4.63
N LEU A 80 -12.36 19.84 5.08
CA LEU A 80 -11.04 19.21 5.10
C LEU A 80 -11.01 17.99 6.03
N THR A 81 -11.63 18.10 7.20
CA THR A 81 -11.77 17.01 8.16
C THR A 81 -12.60 15.86 7.59
N ALA A 82 -13.74 16.20 6.95
CA ALA A 82 -14.59 15.21 6.30
C ALA A 82 -13.87 14.49 5.15
N ALA A 83 -13.10 15.22 4.35
CA ALA A 83 -12.29 14.66 3.27
C ALA A 83 -11.22 13.69 3.79
N ALA A 84 -10.52 14.04 4.87
CA ALA A 84 -9.56 13.15 5.53
C ALA A 84 -10.24 11.83 5.96
N GLY A 85 -11.40 11.93 6.62
CA GLY A 85 -12.19 10.76 7.02
C GLY A 85 -12.63 9.90 5.83
N ALA A 86 -13.04 10.51 4.73
CA ALA A 86 -13.43 9.79 3.52
C ALA A 86 -12.27 9.00 2.89
N TYR A 87 -11.07 9.59 2.80
CA TYR A 87 -9.88 8.89 2.29
C TYR A 87 -9.46 7.74 3.21
N ALA A 88 -9.43 7.97 4.54
CA ALA A 88 -9.13 6.92 5.51
C ALA A 88 -10.15 5.77 5.45
N GLY A 89 -11.44 6.10 5.32
CA GLY A 89 -12.51 5.11 5.16
C GLY A 89 -12.37 4.28 3.88
N ALA A 90 -12.00 4.91 2.76
CA ALA A 90 -11.75 4.21 1.51
C ALA A 90 -10.57 3.23 1.62
N GLU A 91 -9.48 3.65 2.26
CA GLU A 91 -8.32 2.77 2.50
C GLU A 91 -8.69 1.57 3.38
N ALA A 92 -9.45 1.78 4.45
CA ALA A 92 -9.93 0.71 5.31
C ALA A 92 -10.85 -0.28 4.57
N ALA A 93 -11.77 0.23 3.73
CA ALA A 93 -12.66 -0.61 2.93
C ALA A 93 -11.90 -1.45 1.89
N ASN A 94 -10.89 -0.86 1.24
CA ASN A 94 -10.02 -1.57 0.30
C ASN A 94 -9.18 -2.64 1.02
N ALA A 95 -8.60 -2.31 2.18
CA ALA A 95 -7.85 -3.28 2.99
C ALA A 95 -8.73 -4.44 3.46
N ALA A 96 -9.96 -4.17 3.90
CA ALA A 96 -10.94 -5.20 4.28
C ALA A 96 -11.29 -6.12 3.10
N SER A 97 -11.50 -5.55 1.91
CA SER A 97 -11.79 -6.30 0.69
C SER A 97 -10.63 -7.22 0.30
N LEU A 98 -9.40 -6.72 0.35
CA LEU A 98 -8.19 -7.50 0.10
C LEU A 98 -8.02 -8.64 1.12
N ARG A 99 -8.30 -8.37 2.40
CA ARG A 99 -8.27 -9.38 3.47
C ARG A 99 -9.34 -10.47 3.26
N ALA A 100 -10.52 -10.11 2.76
CA ALA A 100 -11.57 -11.06 2.43
C ALA A 100 -11.21 -11.97 1.22
N LEU A 101 -10.36 -11.50 0.31
CA LEU A 101 -9.87 -12.27 -0.84
C LEU A 101 -8.70 -13.22 -0.50
N THR A 102 -8.05 -13.02 0.65
CA THR A 102 -6.86 -13.81 1.06
C THR A 102 -7.14 -15.33 1.17
N PRO A 103 -8.28 -15.79 1.73
CA PRO A 103 -8.62 -17.22 1.78
C PRO A 103 -8.79 -17.85 0.40
N ALA A 104 -9.38 -17.11 -0.55
CA ALA A 104 -9.57 -17.59 -1.93
C ALA A 104 -8.22 -17.75 -2.65
N ALA A 105 -7.30 -16.81 -2.45
CA ALA A 105 -5.93 -16.92 -2.96
C ALA A 105 -5.20 -18.14 -2.35
N ALA A 106 -5.32 -18.34 -1.03
CA ALA A 106 -4.72 -19.50 -0.34
C ALA A 106 -5.30 -20.83 -0.84
N ALA A 107 -6.60 -20.90 -1.11
CA ALA A 107 -7.24 -22.10 -1.67
C ALA A 107 -6.68 -22.46 -3.06
N VAL A 108 -6.49 -21.47 -3.94
CA VAL A 108 -5.88 -21.69 -5.27
C VAL A 108 -4.44 -22.18 -5.16
N SER A 109 -3.65 -21.59 -4.26
CA SER A 109 -2.27 -22.03 -4.01
C SER A 109 -2.19 -23.46 -3.46
N SER A 110 -3.14 -23.85 -2.60
CA SER A 110 -3.19 -25.21 -2.03
C SER A 110 -3.47 -26.29 -3.08
N VAL A 111 -4.25 -25.99 -4.13
CA VAL A 111 -4.48 -26.90 -5.26
C VAL A 111 -3.19 -27.12 -6.05
N GLY A 112 -2.44 -26.05 -6.33
CA GLY A 112 -1.14 -26.16 -7.01
C GLY A 112 -0.11 -26.94 -6.20
N GLY A 113 -0.04 -26.69 -4.89
CA GLY A 113 0.81 -27.44 -3.97
C GLY A 113 0.44 -28.92 -3.88
N GLY A 114 -0.85 -29.23 -3.72
CA GLY A 114 -1.34 -30.60 -3.62
C GLY A 114 -1.07 -31.45 -4.86
N LEU A 115 -1.14 -30.87 -6.06
CA LEU A 115 -0.74 -31.56 -7.29
C LEU A 115 0.77 -31.83 -7.33
N SER A 116 1.60 -30.89 -6.86
CA SER A 116 3.05 -31.08 -6.79
C SER A 116 3.44 -32.15 -5.77
N ASP A 117 2.76 -32.20 -4.63
CA ASP A 117 2.96 -33.21 -3.60
C ASP A 117 2.54 -34.61 -4.08
N LEU A 118 1.45 -34.68 -4.84
CA LEU A 118 0.99 -35.90 -5.50
C LEU A 118 2.04 -36.39 -6.51
N VAL A 119 2.52 -35.50 -7.39
CA VAL A 119 3.54 -35.84 -8.40
C VAL A 119 4.82 -36.33 -7.72
N ASN A 120 5.30 -35.64 -6.68
CA ASN A 120 6.50 -36.05 -5.97
C ASN A 120 6.32 -37.36 -5.20
N SER A 121 5.15 -37.60 -4.59
CA SER A 121 4.82 -38.88 -3.96
C SER A 121 4.81 -40.03 -4.96
N PHE A 122 4.24 -39.79 -6.15
CA PHE A 122 4.21 -40.79 -7.21
C PHE A 122 5.60 -41.09 -7.76
N LEU A 123 6.40 -40.07 -8.05
CA LEU A 123 7.79 -40.24 -8.49
C LEU A 123 8.65 -40.95 -7.44
N SER A 124 8.43 -40.66 -6.15
CA SER A 124 9.10 -41.34 -5.03
C SER A 124 8.71 -42.82 -4.95
N LEU A 125 7.41 -43.14 -5.07
CA LEU A 125 6.93 -44.53 -5.10
C LEU A 125 7.49 -45.29 -6.30
N LEU A 126 7.50 -44.69 -7.49
CA LEU A 126 8.13 -45.28 -8.68
C LEU A 126 9.62 -45.52 -8.46
N GLY A 127 10.36 -44.54 -7.94
CA GLY A 127 11.77 -44.71 -7.60
C GLY A 127 11.99 -45.84 -6.59
N ALA A 128 11.13 -45.95 -5.58
CA ALA A 128 11.21 -47.00 -4.56
C ALA A 128 10.94 -48.41 -5.12
N VAL A 129 10.14 -48.55 -6.19
CA VAL A 129 9.85 -49.84 -6.83
C VAL A 129 10.90 -50.18 -7.87
N PHE A 130 11.22 -49.26 -8.78
CA PHE A 130 12.04 -49.49 -9.97
C PHE A 130 13.56 -49.35 -9.73
N LEU A 131 13.98 -48.65 -8.68
CA LEU A 131 15.40 -48.46 -8.32
C LEU A 131 15.85 -49.37 -7.18
N THR A 132 15.13 -50.47 -6.93
CA THR A 132 15.54 -51.45 -5.93
C THR A 132 16.80 -52.21 -6.38
N PRO A 133 17.70 -52.57 -5.46
CA PRO A 133 18.90 -53.34 -5.79
C PRO A 133 18.59 -54.63 -6.54
N ALA A 134 17.48 -55.30 -6.23
CA ALA A 134 17.08 -56.55 -6.86
C ALA A 134 16.73 -56.38 -8.36
N ILE A 135 16.02 -55.31 -8.73
CA ILE A 135 15.67 -55.04 -10.14
C ILE A 135 16.89 -54.56 -10.92
N ILE A 136 17.71 -53.68 -10.33
CA ILE A 136 18.97 -53.22 -10.95
C ILE A 136 19.90 -54.40 -11.22
N VAL A 137 20.09 -55.28 -10.22
CA VAL A 137 20.88 -56.50 -10.37
C VAL A 137 20.26 -57.44 -11.40
N GLY A 138 18.93 -57.60 -11.40
CA GLY A 138 18.23 -58.40 -12.41
C GLY A 138 18.49 -57.91 -13.84
N ILE A 139 18.35 -56.61 -14.09
CA ILE A 139 18.64 -56.00 -15.40
C ILE A 139 20.13 -56.13 -15.76
N ALA A 140 21.03 -55.87 -14.80
CA ALA A 140 22.48 -56.00 -15.01
C ALA A 140 22.89 -57.45 -15.33
N LEU A 141 22.27 -58.44 -14.67
CA LEU A 141 22.50 -59.86 -14.93
C LEU A 141 21.97 -60.28 -16.30
N VAL A 142 20.79 -59.79 -16.70
CA VAL A 142 20.25 -60.03 -18.05
C VAL A 142 21.17 -59.43 -19.11
N PHE A 143 21.65 -58.20 -18.92
CA PHE A 143 22.60 -57.57 -19.83
C PHE A 143 23.94 -58.32 -19.90
N LEU A 144 24.47 -58.75 -18.76
CA LEU A 144 25.69 -59.53 -18.69
C LEU A 144 25.53 -60.88 -19.42
N ALA A 145 24.42 -61.60 -19.19
CA ALA A 145 24.17 -62.90 -19.79
C ALA A 145 23.90 -62.84 -21.31
N PHE A 146 23.17 -61.82 -21.79
CA PHE A 146 22.73 -61.75 -23.19
C PHE A 146 23.61 -60.89 -24.09
N VAL A 147 24.46 -60.01 -23.54
CA VAL A 147 25.33 -59.13 -24.34
C VAL A 147 26.80 -59.43 -24.07
N VAL A 148 27.22 -59.38 -22.80
CA VAL A 148 28.65 -59.44 -22.45
C VAL A 148 29.23 -60.85 -22.59
N VAL A 149 28.53 -61.87 -22.07
CA VAL A 149 28.97 -63.27 -22.17
C VAL A 149 29.10 -63.75 -23.62
N PRO A 150 28.10 -63.58 -24.51
CA PRO A 150 28.26 -64.01 -25.91
C PRO A 150 29.33 -63.21 -26.64
N PHE A 151 29.50 -61.92 -26.35
CA PHE A 151 30.59 -61.12 -26.92
C PHE A 151 31.98 -61.64 -26.52
N LEU A 152 32.20 -61.94 -25.23
CA LEU A 152 33.45 -62.50 -24.76
C LEU A 152 33.72 -63.89 -25.34
N LEU A 153 32.68 -64.74 -25.43
CA LEU A 153 32.80 -66.05 -26.07
C LEU A 153 33.21 -65.92 -27.55
N GLN A 154 32.63 -64.96 -28.28
CA GLN A 154 33.01 -64.67 -29.66
C GLN A 154 34.48 -64.21 -29.76
N VAL A 155 34.92 -63.32 -28.87
CA VAL A 155 36.32 -62.84 -28.83
C VAL A 155 37.29 -63.99 -28.55
N LEU A 156 36.96 -64.87 -27.60
CA LEU A 156 37.78 -66.03 -27.28
C LEU A 156 37.82 -67.05 -28.43
N GLN A 157 36.69 -67.29 -29.11
CA GLN A 157 36.65 -68.11 -30.32
C GLN A 157 37.53 -67.53 -31.43
N ASN A 158 37.49 -66.21 -31.63
CA ASN A 158 38.35 -65.54 -32.61
C ASN A 158 39.84 -65.63 -32.24
N LEU A 159 40.21 -65.49 -30.97
CA LEU A 159 41.59 -65.65 -30.52
C LEU A 159 42.09 -67.09 -30.63
N ALA A 160 41.25 -68.07 -30.30
CA ALA A 160 41.57 -69.49 -30.48
C ALA A 160 41.78 -69.86 -31.95
N ALA A 161 41.01 -69.26 -32.87
CA ALA A 161 41.21 -69.43 -34.30
C ALA A 161 42.55 -68.87 -34.81
N ILE A 162 43.14 -67.88 -34.12
CA ILE A 162 44.44 -67.28 -34.46
C ILE A 162 45.61 -68.05 -33.84
N ALA A 163 45.44 -68.65 -32.66
CA ALA A 163 46.50 -69.40 -31.98
C ALA A 163 46.70 -70.85 -32.51
N GLY A 164 45.75 -71.36 -33.29
CA GLY A 164 45.78 -72.70 -33.89
C GLY A 164 46.39 -72.77 -35.31
N SER A 165 46.87 -71.65 -35.86
CA SER A 165 47.62 -71.56 -37.11
C SER A 165 49.12 -71.36 -36.85
#